data_AF-D3DCP3-F1
#
_entry.id   AF-D3DCP3-F1
#
_cell.length_a   1.000
_cell.length_b   1.000
_cell.length_c   1.000
_cell.angle_alpha   90.00
_cell.angle_beta   90.00
_cell.angle_gamma   90.00
#
_symmetry.space_group_name_H-M   'P 1'
#
loop_
_entity.id
_entity.type
_entity.pdbx_description
1 polymer ?
#
loop_
_entity_poly.entity_id
_entity_poly.type
_entity_poly.pdbx_seq_one_letter_code
_entity_poly.pdbx_strand_id
1 'polypeptide(L)'
;MTIRAAAPLTKHARQARLAGLIAARSVRSQAELARLLLAEGVQVTQATLSRDLEDIGATKARGPDGVLIYRVDVNQAPAEAVRIPLTRLCEELLVSAEANGDLVVLRTPPGAAQLFASALDRAALPEVMGTIAGDDTILVVCRAMQGRNGSSAGPEFAGRLLSLADGRARPGAPTPRDGVGEPPGPDDDTGLG
;
A
#
# COMPACT_ATOMS: atom_id res chain seq x y z
N MET A 1 25.48 -31.22 -4.07
CA MET A 1 24.61 -30.43 -4.96
C MET A 1 23.41 -29.98 -4.13
N THR A 2 23.48 -28.80 -3.52
CA THR A 2 22.49 -28.34 -2.56
C THR A 2 21.40 -27.59 -3.30
N ILE A 3 20.19 -28.18 -3.37
CA ILE A 3 19.00 -27.52 -3.90
C ILE A 3 18.62 -26.43 -2.89
N ARG A 4 18.93 -25.18 -3.22
CA ARG A 4 18.52 -24.02 -2.42
C ARG A 4 16.99 -23.91 -2.57
N ALA A 5 16.26 -24.24 -1.50
CA ALA A 5 14.82 -24.06 -1.46
C ALA A 5 14.51 -22.58 -1.71
N ALA A 6 13.88 -22.29 -2.85
CA ALA A 6 13.49 -20.95 -3.20
C ALA A 6 12.28 -20.53 -2.37
N ALA A 7 12.34 -19.30 -1.84
CA ALA A 7 11.33 -18.78 -0.94
C ALA A 7 9.98 -18.65 -1.67
N PRO A 8 8.86 -19.02 -1.03
CA PRO A 8 7.55 -18.85 -1.63
C PRO A 8 7.27 -17.36 -1.83
N LEU A 9 6.95 -16.96 -3.06
CA LEU A 9 6.45 -15.60 -3.33
C LEU A 9 5.09 -15.41 -2.68
N THR A 10 4.88 -14.24 -2.06
CA THR A 10 3.54 -13.80 -1.64
C THR A 10 2.60 -13.70 -2.83
N LYS A 11 1.29 -13.77 -2.58
CA LYS A 11 0.25 -13.76 -3.63
C LYS A 11 0.43 -12.59 -4.61
N HIS A 12 0.56 -11.36 -4.10
CA HIS A 12 0.75 -10.17 -4.93
C HIS A 12 2.05 -10.20 -5.73
N ALA A 13 3.18 -10.59 -5.10
CA ALA A 13 4.46 -10.68 -5.82
C ALA A 13 4.40 -11.70 -6.96
N ARG A 14 3.75 -12.84 -6.72
CA ARG A 14 3.53 -13.87 -7.75
C ARG A 14 2.62 -13.39 -8.87
N GLN A 15 1.54 -12.70 -8.55
CA GLN A 15 0.61 -12.10 -9.52
C GLN A 15 1.28 -11.04 -10.39
N ALA A 16 2.05 -10.14 -9.79
CA ALA A 16 2.85 -9.15 -10.52
C ALA A 16 3.85 -9.83 -11.45
N ARG A 17 4.49 -10.92 -11.00
CA ARG A 17 5.42 -11.68 -11.84
C ARG A 17 4.72 -12.37 -13.01
N LEU A 18 3.56 -12.99 -12.78
CA LEU A 18 2.73 -13.59 -13.83
C LEU A 18 2.35 -12.56 -14.90
N ALA A 19 1.89 -11.37 -14.49
CA ALA A 19 1.57 -10.29 -15.41
C ALA A 19 2.80 -9.88 -16.24
N GLY A 20 3.97 -9.73 -15.60
CA GLY A 20 5.23 -9.43 -16.29
C GLY A 20 5.65 -10.50 -17.29
N LEU A 21 5.52 -11.79 -16.94
CA LEU A 21 5.81 -12.90 -17.85
C LEU A 21 4.87 -12.91 -19.05
N ILE A 22 3.57 -12.69 -18.84
CA ILE A 22 2.56 -12.64 -19.90
C ILE A 22 2.78 -11.42 -20.81
N ALA A 23 3.22 -10.28 -20.27
CA ALA A 23 3.53 -9.09 -21.06
C ALA A 23 4.81 -9.25 -21.91
N ALA A 24 5.81 -9.97 -21.40
CA ALA A 24 7.11 -10.09 -22.06
C ALA A 24 7.17 -11.16 -23.16
N ARG A 25 6.28 -12.17 -23.14
CA ARG A 25 6.32 -13.28 -24.11
C ARG A 25 4.95 -13.92 -24.36
N SER A 26 4.83 -14.59 -25.51
CA SER A 26 3.66 -15.38 -25.87
C SER A 26 3.56 -16.66 -25.06
N VAL A 27 2.81 -16.62 -23.96
CA VAL A 27 2.58 -17.77 -23.07
C VAL A 27 1.32 -18.53 -23.47
N ARG A 28 1.42 -19.84 -23.73
CA ARG A 28 0.33 -20.67 -24.27
C ARG A 28 -0.44 -21.45 -23.20
N SER A 29 0.18 -21.71 -22.04
CA SER A 29 -0.43 -22.57 -21.01
C SER A 29 -0.01 -22.22 -19.58
N GLN A 30 -0.82 -22.68 -18.62
CA GLN A 30 -0.49 -22.62 -17.18
C GLN A 30 0.76 -23.44 -16.85
N ALA A 31 0.94 -24.59 -17.49
CA ALA A 31 2.13 -25.42 -17.32
C ALA A 31 3.40 -24.68 -17.76
N GLU A 32 3.31 -23.89 -18.82
CA GLU A 32 4.40 -23.03 -19.26
C GLU A 32 4.74 -21.94 -18.23
N LEU A 33 3.73 -21.24 -17.68
CA LEU A 33 3.95 -20.27 -16.60
C LEU A 33 4.57 -20.88 -15.36
N ALA A 34 4.11 -22.06 -14.94
CA ALA A 34 4.70 -22.79 -13.83
C ALA A 34 6.17 -23.12 -14.10
N ARG A 35 6.51 -23.49 -15.34
CA ARG A 35 7.90 -23.77 -15.75
C ARG A 35 8.78 -22.51 -15.76
N LEU A 36 8.21 -21.37 -16.15
CA LEU A 36 8.90 -20.07 -16.15
C LEU A 36 9.16 -19.58 -14.72
N LEU A 37 8.15 -19.66 -13.86
CA LEU A 37 8.29 -19.37 -12.43
C LEU A 37 9.30 -20.30 -11.77
N LEU A 38 9.26 -21.60 -12.11
CA LEU A 38 10.22 -22.57 -11.60
C LEU A 38 11.67 -22.25 -12.01
N ALA A 39 11.89 -21.76 -13.23
CA ALA A 39 13.21 -21.32 -13.68
C ALA A 39 13.75 -20.13 -12.86
N GLU A 40 12.87 -19.40 -12.19
CA GLU A 40 13.18 -18.31 -11.26
C GLU A 40 13.17 -18.78 -9.78
N GLY A 41 13.04 -20.09 -9.55
CA GLY A 41 12.95 -20.71 -8.24
C GLY A 41 11.53 -20.78 -7.66
N VAL A 42 10.53 -20.18 -8.28
CA VAL A 42 9.19 -20.08 -7.71
C VAL A 42 8.37 -21.33 -8.01
N GLN A 43 8.13 -22.15 -6.99
CA GLN A 43 7.28 -23.35 -7.05
C GLN A 43 5.81 -22.99 -6.76
N VAL A 44 4.90 -23.42 -7.64
CA VAL A 44 3.46 -23.11 -7.53
C VAL A 44 2.62 -24.31 -7.97
N THR A 45 1.46 -24.49 -7.36
CA THR A 45 0.49 -25.51 -7.80
C THR A 45 -0.35 -24.98 -8.95
N GLN A 46 -0.95 -25.88 -9.72
CA GLN A 46 -1.90 -25.50 -10.77
C GLN A 46 -3.11 -24.73 -10.20
N ALA A 47 -3.62 -25.13 -9.03
CA ALA A 47 -4.73 -24.45 -8.37
C ALA A 47 -4.39 -23.00 -7.99
N THR A 48 -3.19 -22.79 -7.42
CA THR A 48 -2.68 -21.45 -7.10
C THR A 48 -2.56 -20.60 -8.36
N LEU A 49 -1.95 -21.15 -9.41
CA LEU A 49 -1.73 -20.44 -10.66
C LEU A 49 -3.04 -20.10 -11.37
N SER A 50 -4.04 -20.99 -11.34
CA SER A 50 -5.37 -20.73 -11.88
C SER A 50 -6.02 -19.56 -11.17
N ARG A 51 -5.98 -19.56 -9.83
CA ARG A 51 -6.58 -18.49 -9.04
C ARG A 51 -5.89 -17.15 -9.26
N ASP A 52 -4.57 -17.14 -9.37
CA ASP A 52 -3.85 -15.90 -9.65
C ASP A 52 -4.15 -15.34 -11.04
N LEU A 53 -4.28 -16.22 -12.04
CA LEU A 53 -4.64 -15.81 -13.40
C LEU A 53 -6.06 -15.23 -13.45
N GLU A 54 -7.01 -15.82 -12.71
CA GLU A 54 -8.35 -15.25 -12.52
C GLU A 54 -8.27 -13.88 -11.85
N ASP A 55 -7.55 -13.78 -10.74
CA ASP A 55 -7.46 -12.56 -9.93
C ASP A 55 -6.79 -11.39 -10.70
N ILE A 56 -5.81 -11.66 -11.57
CA ILE A 56 -5.18 -10.63 -12.41
C ILE A 56 -5.94 -10.37 -13.73
N GLY A 57 -7.09 -11.01 -13.97
CA GLY A 57 -7.87 -10.82 -15.18
C GLY A 57 -7.21 -11.37 -16.45
N ALA A 58 -6.38 -12.41 -16.33
CA ALA A 58 -5.71 -13.01 -17.49
C ALA A 58 -6.72 -13.76 -18.37
N THR A 59 -6.79 -13.39 -19.64
CA THR A 59 -7.66 -14.02 -20.65
C THR A 59 -6.83 -14.68 -21.74
N LYS A 60 -7.43 -15.62 -22.50
CA LYS A 60 -6.79 -16.18 -23.70
C LYS A 60 -7.25 -15.41 -24.93
N ALA A 61 -6.30 -14.95 -25.74
CA ALA A 61 -6.55 -14.30 -27.02
C ALA A 61 -5.68 -14.91 -28.12
N ARG A 62 -6.08 -14.78 -29.39
CA ARG A 62 -5.21 -15.19 -30.50
C ARG A 62 -4.00 -14.27 -30.58
N GLY A 63 -2.81 -14.88 -30.59
CA GLY A 63 -1.55 -14.23 -30.88
C GLY A 63 -1.34 -13.99 -32.38
N PRO A 64 -0.24 -13.32 -32.75
CA PRO A 64 0.10 -13.01 -34.15
C PRO A 64 0.27 -14.25 -35.03
N ASP A 65 0.66 -15.38 -34.42
CA ASP A 65 0.82 -16.70 -35.04
C ASP A 65 -0.51 -17.49 -35.12
N GLY A 66 -1.63 -16.88 -34.71
CA GLY A 66 -2.95 -17.51 -34.65
C GLY A 66 -3.16 -18.44 -33.46
N VAL A 67 -2.16 -18.64 -32.60
CA VAL A 67 -2.22 -19.53 -31.43
C VAL A 67 -2.83 -18.79 -30.23
N LEU A 68 -3.60 -19.48 -29.40
CA LEU A 68 -4.14 -18.91 -28.17
C LEU A 68 -3.02 -18.69 -27.13
N ILE A 69 -2.88 -17.45 -26.68
CA ILE A 69 -1.92 -17.03 -25.66
C ILE A 69 -2.63 -16.29 -24.54
N TYR A 70 -2.07 -16.34 -23.34
CA TYR A 70 -2.50 -15.49 -22.24
C TYR A 70 -2.21 -14.02 -22.59
N ARG A 71 -3.15 -13.16 -22.20
CA ARG A 71 -3.02 -11.72 -22.19
C ARG A 71 -3.61 -11.20 -20.88
N VAL A 72 -2.92 -10.24 -20.29
CA VAL A 72 -3.45 -9.42 -19.21
C VAL A 72 -3.65 -8.05 -19.82
N ASP A 73 -4.87 -7.54 -19.77
CA ASP A 73 -5.10 -6.14 -20.12
C ASP A 73 -4.63 -5.33 -18.91
N VAL A 74 -3.52 -4.62 -19.06
CA VAL A 74 -2.96 -3.76 -17.99
C VAL A 74 -3.93 -2.62 -17.62
N ASN A 75 -4.92 -2.33 -18.47
CA ASN A 75 -6.03 -1.43 -18.19
C ASN A 75 -7.28 -2.16 -17.64
N GLN A 76 -7.31 -3.50 -17.64
CA GLN A 76 -8.29 -4.33 -16.92
C GLN A 76 -7.64 -5.14 -15.77
N ALA A 77 -6.50 -4.71 -15.22
CA ALA A 77 -6.32 -4.89 -13.79
C ALA A 77 -7.57 -4.26 -13.16
N PRO A 78 -8.35 -4.97 -12.33
CA PRO A 78 -9.78 -4.71 -12.22
C PRO A 78 -10.00 -3.21 -12.04
N ALA A 79 -10.67 -2.59 -13.02
CA ALA A 79 -10.93 -1.16 -13.01
C ALA A 79 -11.74 -0.71 -11.77
N GLU A 80 -12.23 -1.67 -10.98
CA GLU A 80 -12.82 -1.53 -9.65
C GLU A 80 -12.30 -2.54 -8.60
N ALA A 81 -11.03 -2.97 -8.65
CA ALA A 81 -10.41 -3.56 -7.46
C ALA A 81 -10.20 -2.41 -6.47
N VAL A 82 -11.26 -2.09 -5.72
CA VAL A 82 -11.38 -1.14 -4.60
C VAL A 82 -10.13 -0.28 -4.49
N ARG A 83 -10.14 0.92 -5.08
CA ARG A 83 -9.10 1.92 -4.83
C ARG A 83 -9.16 2.28 -3.35
N ILE A 84 -8.44 1.53 -2.51
CA ILE A 84 -8.40 1.79 -1.08
C ILE A 84 -7.67 3.13 -0.91
N PRO A 85 -8.31 4.14 -0.32
CA PRO A 85 -7.66 5.42 -0.06
C PRO A 85 -6.38 5.21 0.74
N LEU A 86 -5.35 6.00 0.46
CA LEU A 86 -4.07 5.94 1.19
C LEU A 86 -4.28 6.08 2.70
N THR A 87 -5.23 6.92 3.13
CA THR A 87 -5.61 7.08 4.54
C THR A 87 -6.02 5.76 5.18
N ARG A 88 -6.91 5.01 4.52
CA ARG A 88 -7.38 3.71 5.00
C ARG A 88 -6.27 2.65 5.00
N LEU A 89 -5.35 2.69 4.03
CA LEU A 89 -4.18 1.81 4.05
C LEU A 89 -3.21 2.16 5.17
N CYS A 90 -3.06 3.45 5.52
CA CYS A 90 -2.28 3.85 6.70
C CYS A 90 -2.90 3.27 7.98
N GLU A 91 -4.21 3.39 8.15
CA GLU A 91 -4.95 2.87 9.31
C GLU A 91 -4.91 1.34 9.43
N GLU A 92 -4.96 0.61 8.31
CA GLU A 92 -5.07 -0.84 8.31
C GLU A 92 -3.72 -1.57 8.21
N LEU A 93 -2.73 -0.96 7.53
CA LEU A 93 -1.52 -1.67 7.09
C LEU A 93 -0.20 -0.97 7.46
N LEU A 94 -0.19 0.26 7.97
CA LEU A 94 1.06 0.88 8.40
C LEU A 94 1.45 0.36 9.80
N VAL A 95 2.56 -0.36 9.88
CA VAL A 95 3.13 -0.87 11.14
C VAL A 95 4.10 0.13 11.75
N SER A 96 4.96 0.72 10.92
CA SER A 96 5.87 1.80 11.34
C SER A 96 6.32 2.65 10.16
N ALA A 97 6.80 3.86 10.45
CA ALA A 97 7.45 4.74 9.49
C ALA A 97 8.67 5.39 10.15
N GLU A 98 9.85 5.20 9.55
CA GLU A 98 11.11 5.75 10.04
C GLU A 98 11.80 6.55 8.93
N ALA A 99 12.40 7.69 9.28
CA ALA A 99 13.04 8.58 8.31
C ALA A 99 14.54 8.75 8.60
N ASN A 100 15.34 8.79 7.53
CA ASN A 100 16.74 9.19 7.56
C ASN A 100 17.01 10.18 6.42
N GLY A 101 17.02 11.47 6.75
CA GLY A 101 17.02 12.52 5.73
C GLY A 101 15.77 12.46 4.86
N ASP A 102 15.94 12.42 3.54
CA ASP A 102 14.84 12.33 2.58
C ASP A 102 14.42 10.89 2.26
N LEU A 103 14.98 9.90 2.95
CA LEU A 103 14.58 8.50 2.82
C LEU A 103 13.62 8.14 3.95
N VAL A 104 12.48 7.54 3.59
CA VAL A 104 11.51 7.03 4.55
C VAL A 104 11.30 5.53 4.32
N VAL A 105 11.45 4.76 5.39
CA VAL A 105 11.20 3.32 5.41
C VAL A 105 9.87 3.07 6.10
N LEU A 106 8.93 2.48 5.37
CA LEU A 106 7.63 2.07 5.90
C LEU A 106 7.63 0.56 6.11
N ARG A 107 7.04 0.12 7.22
CA ARG A 107 6.78 -1.30 7.50
C ARG A 107 5.31 -1.60 7.39
N THR A 108 4.98 -2.74 6.80
CA THR A 108 3.62 -3.26 6.66
C THR A 108 3.55 -4.71 7.15
N PRO A 109 2.35 -5.30 7.31
CA PRO A 109 2.25 -6.75 7.41
C PRO A 109 2.87 -7.46 6.19
N PRO A 110 3.25 -8.74 6.32
CA PRO A 110 3.79 -9.52 5.20
C PRO A 110 2.90 -9.51 3.96
N GLY A 111 3.50 -9.28 2.79
CA GLY A 111 2.83 -9.24 1.49
C GLY A 111 1.97 -8.00 1.20
N ALA A 112 2.01 -6.96 2.04
CA ALA A 112 1.20 -5.75 1.90
C ALA A 112 1.96 -4.55 1.30
N ALA A 113 3.29 -4.59 1.25
CA ALA A 113 4.11 -3.45 0.83
C ALA A 113 3.81 -2.99 -0.60
N GLN A 114 3.60 -3.92 -1.53
CA GLN A 114 3.30 -3.61 -2.93
C GLN A 114 1.96 -2.88 -3.11
N LEU A 115 0.92 -3.30 -2.39
CA LEU A 115 -0.38 -2.64 -2.41
C LEU A 115 -0.27 -1.20 -1.90
N PHE A 116 0.42 -1.02 -0.77
CA PHE A 116 0.59 0.26 -0.14
C PHE A 116 1.43 1.22 -1.01
N ALA A 117 2.57 0.76 -1.55
CA ALA A 117 3.40 1.54 -2.45
C ALA A 117 2.64 1.98 -3.70
N SER A 118 1.84 1.07 -4.28
CA SER A 118 0.99 1.39 -5.42
C SER A 118 -0.05 2.48 -5.08
N ALA A 119 -0.55 2.53 -3.85
CA ALA A 119 -1.44 3.62 -3.41
C ALA A 119 -0.69 4.94 -3.19
N LEU A 120 0.53 4.90 -2.64
CA LEU A 120 1.41 6.07 -2.52
C LEU A 120 1.71 6.69 -3.89
N ASP A 121 2.07 5.88 -4.88
CA ASP A 121 2.39 6.36 -6.23
C ASP A 121 1.15 7.01 -6.89
N ARG A 122 -0.03 6.42 -6.72
CA ARG A 122 -1.30 6.97 -7.25
C ARG A 122 -1.73 8.27 -6.56
N ALA A 123 -1.37 8.45 -5.29
CA ALA A 123 -1.68 9.67 -4.56
C ALA A 123 -0.92 10.88 -5.13
N ALA A 124 0.11 10.66 -5.96
CA ALA A 124 0.84 11.70 -6.68
C ALA A 124 1.29 12.86 -5.77
N LEU A 125 1.75 12.53 -4.56
CA LEU A 125 2.14 13.48 -3.53
C LEU A 125 3.36 14.29 -4.02
N PRO A 126 3.28 15.63 -4.11
CA PRO A 126 4.35 16.47 -4.66
C PRO A 126 5.72 16.27 -4.02
N GLU A 127 5.76 15.99 -2.72
CA GLU A 127 6.95 15.76 -1.91
C GLU A 127 7.55 14.36 -2.10
N VAL A 128 6.88 13.44 -2.79
CA VAL A 128 7.39 12.09 -3.08
C VAL A 128 8.04 12.07 -4.47
N MET A 129 9.29 11.62 -4.53
CA MET A 129 10.00 11.38 -5.78
C MET A 129 9.63 10.02 -6.39
N GLY A 130 9.51 9.01 -5.55
CA GLY A 130 9.10 7.66 -5.92
C GLY A 130 9.19 6.66 -4.78
N THR A 131 8.74 5.43 -5.03
CA THR A 131 8.73 4.34 -4.06
C THR A 131 9.36 3.06 -4.63
N ILE A 132 9.92 2.22 -3.75
CA ILE A 132 10.36 0.85 -4.05
C ILE A 132 9.81 -0.05 -2.95
N ALA A 133 8.99 -1.03 -3.33
CA ALA A 133 8.41 -2.00 -2.40
C ALA A 133 9.12 -3.35 -2.44
N GLY A 134 9.38 -3.89 -1.25
CA GLY A 134 9.69 -5.30 -1.02
C GLY A 134 8.41 -6.10 -0.70
N ASP A 135 8.48 -6.94 0.33
CA ASP A 135 7.34 -7.75 0.79
C ASP A 135 6.55 -7.07 1.93
N ASP A 136 7.28 -6.64 2.97
CA ASP A 136 6.76 -6.01 4.20
C ASP A 136 7.38 -4.62 4.46
N THR A 137 8.14 -4.12 3.49
CA THR A 137 8.96 -2.92 3.61
C THR A 137 8.87 -2.08 2.34
N ILE A 138 8.71 -0.76 2.48
CA ILE A 138 8.68 0.19 1.37
C ILE A 138 9.73 1.26 1.64
N LEU A 139 10.60 1.50 0.66
CA LEU A 139 11.45 2.68 0.63
C LEU A 139 10.73 3.78 -0.15
N VAL A 140 10.54 4.93 0.49
CA VAL A 140 10.03 6.14 -0.13
C VAL A 140 11.17 7.14 -0.21
N VAL A 141 11.38 7.71 -1.39
CA VAL A 141 12.34 8.79 -1.61
C VAL A 141 11.55 10.09 -1.69
N CYS A 142 11.74 10.98 -0.72
CA CYS A 142 11.17 12.31 -0.72
C CYS A 142 12.00 13.28 -1.57
N ARG A 143 11.36 14.31 -2.11
CA ARG A 143 12.05 15.43 -2.75
C ARG A 143 12.58 16.35 -1.66
N ALA A 144 13.87 16.64 -1.70
CA ALA A 144 14.48 17.66 -0.85
C ALA A 144 13.72 18.98 -1.01
N MET A 145 13.15 19.48 0.09
CA MET A 145 12.53 20.79 0.11
C MET A 145 13.65 21.83 0.26
N GLN A 146 13.85 22.67 -0.75
CA GLN A 146 14.79 23.79 -0.67
C GLN A 146 14.20 24.91 0.21
N GLY A 147 14.02 24.63 1.50
CA GLY A 147 13.63 25.60 2.53
C GLY A 147 14.87 26.21 3.18
N ARG A 148 14.76 27.46 3.63
CA ARG A 148 15.86 28.36 4.11
C ARG A 148 16.71 27.81 5.28
N ASN A 149 16.43 26.61 5.78
CA ASN A 149 17.00 26.05 7.01
C ASN A 149 17.55 24.60 6.82
N GLY A 150 17.57 24.04 5.60
CA GLY A 150 18.18 22.72 5.35
C GLY A 150 17.43 21.50 5.91
N SER A 151 16.14 21.63 6.24
CA SER A 151 15.33 20.54 6.79
C SER A 151 15.02 19.47 5.72
N SER A 152 15.23 18.19 6.03
CA SER A 152 14.83 17.06 5.18
C SER A 152 13.32 16.82 5.21
N ALA A 153 12.74 16.43 4.08
CA ALA A 153 11.29 16.21 3.95
C ALA A 153 10.81 14.89 4.57
N GLY A 154 11.72 13.92 4.77
CA GLY A 154 11.37 12.58 5.24
C GLY A 154 10.70 12.53 6.61
N PRO A 155 11.22 13.19 7.66
CA PRO A 155 10.61 13.16 8.99
C PRO A 155 9.18 13.70 9.03
N GLU A 156 8.90 14.79 8.31
CA GLU A 156 7.56 15.37 8.21
C GLU A 156 6.60 14.42 7.48
N PHE A 157 7.07 13.84 6.37
CA PHE A 157 6.31 12.86 5.62
C PHE A 157 5.96 11.61 6.46
N ALA A 158 6.94 11.05 7.17
CA ALA A 158 6.75 9.91 8.06
C ALA A 158 5.76 10.24 9.19
N GLY A 159 5.91 11.38 9.85
CA GLY A 159 5.01 11.85 10.90
C GLY A 159 3.56 12.02 10.43
N ARG A 160 3.36 12.49 9.19
CA ARG A 160 2.02 12.60 8.60
C ARG A 160 1.39 11.24 8.34
N LEU A 161 2.14 10.26 7.81
CA LEU A 161 1.61 8.91 7.60
C LEU A 161 1.24 8.22 8.93
N LEU A 162 2.04 8.40 9.98
CA LEU A 162 1.71 7.90 11.32
C LEU A 162 0.46 8.58 11.89
N SER A 163 0.32 9.90 11.70
CA SER A 163 -0.88 10.64 12.12
C SER A 163 -2.16 10.12 11.44
N LEU A 164 -2.07 9.69 10.18
CA LEU A 164 -3.17 9.03 9.47
C LEU A 164 -3.47 7.64 10.05
N ALA A 165 -2.44 6.88 10.43
CA ALA A 165 -2.60 5.55 11.04
C ALA A 165 -3.29 5.62 12.42
N ASP A 166 -2.96 6.65 13.19
CA ASP A 166 -3.52 6.92 14.53
C ASP A 166 -4.97 7.45 14.49
N GLY A 167 -5.51 7.72 13.29
CA GLY A 167 -6.88 8.23 13.06
C GLY A 167 -8.02 7.38 13.64
N ARG A 168 -7.74 6.18 14.19
CA ARG A 168 -8.66 5.43 15.05
C ARG A 168 -9.07 6.16 16.34
N ALA A 169 -8.37 7.22 16.76
CA ALA A 169 -8.53 7.80 18.09
C ALA A 169 -9.75 8.72 18.33
N ARG A 170 -10.67 8.96 17.38
CA ARG A 170 -11.99 9.58 17.71
C ARG A 170 -13.16 9.16 16.81
N PRO A 171 -13.96 8.19 17.28
CA PRO A 171 -15.41 8.26 17.23
C PRO A 171 -15.93 8.59 18.64
N GLY A 172 -16.43 9.81 18.84
CA GLY A 172 -17.17 10.19 20.06
C GLY A 172 -16.41 10.99 21.11
N ALA A 173 -15.84 12.15 20.76
CA ALA A 173 -15.59 13.16 21.78
C ALA A 173 -16.95 13.66 22.30
N PRO A 174 -17.25 13.58 23.61
CA PRO A 174 -18.46 14.18 24.15
C PRO A 174 -18.41 15.68 23.87
N THR A 175 -19.47 16.22 23.28
CA THR A 175 -19.74 17.65 23.28
C THR A 175 -19.68 18.13 24.73
N PRO A 176 -18.87 19.15 25.06
CA PRO A 176 -19.02 19.84 26.32
C PRO A 176 -20.48 20.29 26.39
N ARG A 177 -21.20 19.77 27.37
CA ARG A 177 -22.53 20.28 27.71
C ARG A 177 -22.33 21.71 28.16
N ASP A 178 -22.79 22.68 27.37
CA ASP A 178 -23.06 24.03 27.85
C ASP A 178 -24.18 23.91 28.89
N GLY A 179 -23.74 23.76 30.11
CA GLY A 179 -24.55 23.48 31.28
C GLY A 179 -23.72 23.71 32.53
N VAL A 180 -23.09 24.88 32.61
CA VAL A 180 -22.70 25.43 33.91
C VAL A 180 -23.91 26.19 34.40
N GLY A 181 -24.62 25.56 35.33
CA GLY A 181 -25.61 26.23 36.16
C GLY A 181 -24.94 27.37 36.91
N GLU A 182 -25.57 28.53 36.85
CA GLU A 182 -25.27 29.66 37.71
C GLU A 182 -25.99 29.43 39.05
N PRO A 183 -25.24 29.41 40.17
CA PRO A 183 -25.66 30.21 41.32
C PRO A 183 -24.47 30.73 42.15
N PRO A 184 -24.68 31.56 43.21
CA PRO A 184 -25.83 32.40 43.55
C PRO A 184 -25.46 33.90 43.60
N GLY A 185 -26.47 34.77 43.63
CA GLY A 185 -26.29 36.20 43.90
C GLY A 185 -25.92 36.45 45.37
N PRO A 186 -25.14 37.48 45.68
CA PRO A 186 -24.95 37.92 47.06
C PRO A 186 -26.14 38.80 47.49
N ASP A 187 -26.84 38.35 48.54
CA ASP A 187 -27.71 39.18 49.36
C ASP A 187 -26.83 40.20 50.11
N ASP A 188 -26.90 41.46 49.69
CA ASP A 188 -26.27 42.58 50.41
C ASP A 188 -27.38 43.30 51.21
N ASP A 189 -27.72 42.70 52.35
CA ASP A 189 -28.43 43.37 53.45
C ASP A 189 -27.45 43.61 54.60
N THR A 190 -26.85 44.80 54.61
CA THR A 190 -26.40 45.42 55.87
C THR A 190 -26.82 46.88 55.88
N GLY A 191 -27.89 47.17 56.60
CA GLY A 191 -28.15 48.50 57.12
C GLY A 191 -27.07 48.95 58.11
N LEU A 192 -26.79 50.26 58.12
CA LEU A 192 -26.55 51.13 59.28
C LEU A 192 -25.90 52.44 58.79
N GLY A 193 -26.64 53.56 58.87
CA GLY A 193 -26.15 54.91 58.59
C GLY A 193 -27.24 55.84 58.11
#